data_AF-A0A9N7JLE3-F1
#
_entry.id   AF-A0A9N7JLE3-F1
#
_cell.length_a   1.000
_cell.length_b   1.000
_cell.length_c   1.000
_cell.angle_alpha   90.00
_cell.angle_beta   90.00
_cell.angle_gamma   90.00
#
_symmetry.space_group_name_H-M   'P 1'
#
loop_
_entity.id
_entity.type
_entity.pdbx_description
1 polymer ?
#
loop_
_entity_poly.entity_id
_entity_poly.type
_entity_poly.pdbx_seq_one_letter_code
_entity_poly.pdbx_strand_id
1 'polypeptide(L)'
;MKEEKYMKKKLAISIISTSIIFINILLSTKISADNLNLKENFGQATGDIVNAVSEDGYVDIPDITLRKSLNKALNQNEDDKISKRKLEKLTKFYSMFGEVSNLEGIQYCTNLRELNLQVNKIKDITLLENLTKLRSLSLNVNEIEDISPLSELKELRELYIGYNQIKDLTPLSNLENLKELSIGKLPIDNIEAIKNKPYLMHLSLDSNKLKDLTPIRTLKDLRSISISSSNVENIEFLKDLETVTWVDLHNNNINDITVLKTLPNLSGAVLNDNNIADISPLKDLQDLELVYVDNNNIADITPLKDLTNLKRIKVDNQKVILSSKEVNGRVVIKNPLKHMNGYGKVKGLDNNGEVNESNTYISWNNIKDDTIKNLSFDFNEEVTLGREEIPFSGKVIQPVKFNSNAIKLEDINKNSVVDIDDMAIIASKYNKKHSDENWNEDFDLNKDSIIDILDLVIVSKSM
;
A
#
# COMPACT_ATOMS: atom_id res chain seq x y z
N MET A 1 -21.90 1.97 -13.84
CA MET A 1 -22.71 0.76 -13.53
C MET A 1 -22.02 -0.59 -13.77
N LYS A 2 -21.42 -0.90 -14.94
CA LYS A 2 -20.70 -2.19 -15.12
C LYS A 2 -19.35 -2.25 -14.38
N GLU A 3 -18.59 -1.14 -14.36
CA GLU A 3 -17.34 -1.02 -13.59
C GLU A 3 -17.60 -0.90 -12.08
N GLU A 4 -18.70 -0.25 -11.70
CA GLU A 4 -19.13 -0.14 -10.30
C GLU A 4 -19.55 -1.49 -9.69
N LYS A 5 -20.09 -2.40 -10.51
CA LYS A 5 -20.39 -3.79 -10.12
C LYS A 5 -19.12 -4.66 -10.05
N TYR A 6 -18.07 -4.29 -10.80
CA TYR A 6 -16.74 -4.91 -10.72
C TYR A 6 -15.98 -4.42 -9.47
N MET A 7 -16.09 -3.13 -9.11
CA MET A 7 -15.51 -2.55 -7.89
C MET A 7 -16.22 -2.97 -6.61
N LYS A 8 -17.56 -3.14 -6.61
CA LYS A 8 -18.28 -3.74 -5.46
C LYS A 8 -17.91 -5.21 -5.23
N LYS A 9 -17.45 -5.92 -6.26
CA LYS A 9 -16.90 -7.28 -6.15
C LYS A 9 -15.45 -7.26 -5.63
N LYS A 10 -14.64 -6.26 -5.99
CA LYS A 10 -13.28 -6.03 -5.44
C LYS A 10 -13.29 -5.54 -3.99
N LEU A 11 -14.23 -4.69 -3.58
CA LEU A 11 -14.36 -4.26 -2.18
C LEU A 11 -14.78 -5.42 -1.26
N ALA A 12 -15.61 -6.35 -1.75
CA ALA A 12 -15.96 -7.56 -1.02
C ALA A 12 -14.79 -8.56 -0.90
N ILE A 13 -13.76 -8.46 -1.74
CA ILE A 13 -12.56 -9.31 -1.70
C ILE A 13 -11.45 -8.66 -0.85
N SER A 14 -11.36 -7.32 -0.82
CA SER A 14 -10.43 -6.56 0.04
C SER A 14 -10.91 -6.41 1.50
N ILE A 15 -12.23 -6.44 1.75
CA ILE A 15 -12.79 -6.38 3.12
C ILE A 15 -12.72 -7.75 3.87
N ILE A 16 -12.35 -8.85 3.19
CA ILE A 16 -12.11 -10.14 3.87
C ILE A 16 -10.64 -10.30 4.33
N SER A 17 -9.75 -9.38 3.96
CA SER A 17 -8.34 -9.38 4.39
C SER A 17 -8.00 -8.53 5.63
N THR A 18 -8.99 -7.92 6.31
CA THR A 18 -8.74 -7.11 7.53
C THR A 18 -9.47 -7.56 8.80
N SER A 19 -9.91 -8.83 8.87
CA SER A 19 -10.52 -9.40 10.10
C SER A 19 -9.91 -10.71 10.59
N ILE A 20 -8.67 -11.04 10.23
CA ILE A 20 -7.95 -12.20 10.80
C ILE A 20 -6.71 -11.72 11.57
N ILE A 21 -6.96 -10.96 12.64
CA ILE A 21 -6.06 -10.87 13.79
C ILE A 21 -6.94 -11.11 15.01
N PHE A 22 -7.25 -12.37 15.28
CA PHE A 22 -7.50 -12.95 16.61
C PHE A 22 -7.92 -14.41 16.38
N ILE A 23 -6.96 -15.33 16.57
CA ILE A 23 -7.08 -16.66 17.18
C ILE A 23 -5.73 -17.34 16.90
N ASN A 24 -4.78 -17.07 17.79
CA ASN A 24 -3.70 -17.98 18.10
C ASN A 24 -3.59 -17.94 19.62
N ILE A 25 -4.22 -18.93 20.27
CA ILE A 25 -3.91 -19.52 21.59
C ILE A 25 -4.99 -20.60 21.84
N LEU A 26 -4.55 -21.79 22.26
CA LEU A 26 -5.25 -23.07 22.51
C LEU A 26 -5.46 -23.94 21.26
N LEU A 27 -4.80 -25.09 21.06
CA LEU A 27 -4.19 -26.03 22.00
C LEU A 27 -2.85 -26.59 21.46
N SER A 28 -1.80 -26.39 22.25
CA SER A 28 -0.69 -27.34 22.35
C SER A 28 -1.08 -28.47 23.31
N THR A 29 -0.52 -29.65 23.06
CA THR A 29 -0.43 -30.86 23.93
C THR A 29 -1.51 -31.93 23.76
N LYS A 30 -1.20 -32.95 22.94
CA LYS A 30 -0.86 -34.29 23.43
C LYS A 30 -0.33 -35.15 22.27
N ILE A 31 1.01 -35.25 22.21
CA ILE A 31 1.69 -36.40 21.63
C ILE A 31 1.86 -37.40 22.77
N SER A 32 1.44 -38.65 22.54
CA SER A 32 1.99 -39.83 23.20
C SER A 32 2.14 -40.88 22.11
N ALA A 33 3.38 -41.20 21.78
CA ALA A 33 3.76 -42.38 21.02
C ALA A 33 3.84 -43.59 21.97
N ASP A 34 3.54 -44.78 21.44
CA ASP A 34 3.92 -46.14 21.87
C ASP A 34 2.83 -47.10 21.38
N ASN A 35 3.04 -48.29 20.81
CA ASN A 35 4.19 -49.02 20.28
C ASN A 35 3.55 -50.25 19.57
N LEU A 36 4.09 -50.71 18.44
CA LEU A 36 4.45 -52.12 18.16
C LEU A 36 4.65 -52.40 16.65
N ASN A 37 5.89 -52.80 16.39
CA ASN A 37 6.53 -53.39 15.21
C ASN A 37 5.73 -54.45 14.44
N LEU A 38 6.02 -54.59 13.14
CA LEU A 38 6.92 -55.64 12.61
C LEU A 38 7.26 -55.46 11.12
N LYS A 39 8.57 -55.40 10.84
CA LYS A 39 9.25 -55.60 9.54
C LYS A 39 9.09 -57.07 9.09
N GLU A 40 8.89 -57.38 7.81
CA GLU A 40 9.85 -57.80 6.75
C GLU A 40 9.10 -58.94 5.99
N ASN A 41 9.10 -59.18 4.67
CA ASN A 41 10.22 -59.31 3.74
C ASN A 41 9.72 -59.51 2.27
N PHE A 42 10.53 -59.01 1.33
CA PHE A 42 10.83 -59.40 -0.07
C PHE A 42 9.78 -59.78 -1.13
N GLY A 43 9.89 -59.12 -2.29
CA GLY A 43 9.45 -59.61 -3.60
C GLY A 43 9.72 -58.61 -4.72
N GLN A 44 10.73 -58.87 -5.54
CA GLN A 44 11.28 -58.02 -6.60
C GLN A 44 10.54 -58.23 -7.94
N ALA A 45 10.56 -57.19 -8.79
CA ALA A 45 10.47 -57.18 -10.26
C ALA A 45 9.12 -56.87 -10.97
N THR A 46 9.23 -55.83 -11.83
CA THR A 46 8.55 -55.58 -13.12
C THR A 46 7.06 -55.27 -13.18
N GLY A 47 6.72 -54.19 -13.91
CA GLY A 47 5.41 -54.04 -14.55
C GLY A 47 4.83 -52.63 -14.41
N ASP A 48 5.00 -51.83 -15.47
CA ASP A 48 3.97 -51.04 -16.14
C ASP A 48 2.92 -50.28 -15.31
N ILE A 49 2.79 -48.99 -15.64
CA ILE A 49 1.55 -48.19 -15.69
C ILE A 49 0.31 -48.98 -15.19
N VAL A 50 -0.06 -48.82 -13.93
CA VAL A 50 -1.39 -49.24 -13.46
C VAL A 50 -2.21 -47.99 -13.17
N ASN A 51 -3.09 -47.73 -14.14
CA ASN A 51 -4.25 -46.86 -14.06
C ASN A 51 -4.95 -46.98 -12.70
N ALA A 52 -5.12 -45.86 -11.99
CA ALA A 52 -6.19 -45.74 -11.00
C ALA A 52 -7.53 -45.54 -11.72
N VAL A 53 -7.98 -46.58 -12.44
CA VAL A 53 -9.35 -46.72 -12.94
C VAL A 53 -9.82 -48.09 -12.47
N SER A 54 -10.76 -48.12 -11.53
CA SER A 54 -11.44 -49.38 -11.18
C SER A 54 -12.17 -49.90 -12.43
N GLU A 55 -12.34 -51.23 -12.53
CA GLU A 55 -12.94 -51.94 -13.69
C GLU A 55 -14.31 -51.38 -14.17
N ASP A 56 -14.95 -50.50 -13.38
CA ASP A 56 -16.26 -49.91 -13.61
C ASP A 56 -16.26 -48.46 -14.20
N GLY A 57 -15.10 -47.85 -14.46
CA GLY A 57 -15.00 -46.49 -15.03
C GLY A 57 -15.29 -45.34 -14.06
N TYR A 58 -15.30 -45.62 -12.76
CA TYR A 58 -15.37 -44.64 -11.67
C TYR A 58 -13.97 -44.20 -11.23
N VAL A 59 -13.87 -42.94 -10.84
CA VAL A 59 -12.65 -42.29 -10.37
C VAL A 59 -12.61 -42.35 -8.84
N ASP A 60 -11.47 -42.75 -8.29
CA ASP A 60 -11.22 -42.67 -6.85
C ASP A 60 -10.85 -41.23 -6.47
N ILE A 61 -11.55 -40.68 -5.48
CA ILE A 61 -11.37 -39.30 -5.00
C ILE A 61 -11.31 -39.38 -3.47
N PRO A 62 -10.09 -39.54 -2.90
CA PRO A 62 -9.90 -39.81 -1.48
C PRO A 62 -10.23 -38.60 -0.61
N ASP A 63 -10.04 -37.38 -1.12
CA ASP A 63 -10.41 -36.16 -0.40
C ASP A 63 -11.94 -36.01 -0.39
N ILE A 64 -12.53 -36.19 0.79
CA ILE A 64 -13.99 -36.20 0.97
C ILE A 64 -14.58 -34.84 0.57
N THR A 65 -13.92 -33.73 0.91
CA THR A 65 -14.43 -32.39 0.58
C THR A 65 -14.38 -32.14 -0.92
N LEU A 66 -13.29 -32.53 -1.59
CA LEU A 66 -13.18 -32.47 -3.04
C LEU A 66 -14.26 -33.31 -3.71
N ARG A 67 -14.43 -34.58 -3.28
CA ARG A 67 -15.44 -35.49 -3.82
C ARG A 67 -16.84 -34.91 -3.71
N LYS A 68 -17.22 -34.43 -2.51
CA LYS A 68 -18.53 -33.79 -2.28
C LYS A 68 -18.73 -32.56 -3.15
N SER A 69 -17.70 -31.73 -3.28
CA SER A 69 -17.76 -30.53 -4.11
C SER A 69 -17.89 -30.85 -5.60
N LEU A 70 -17.19 -31.88 -6.09
CA LEU A 70 -17.32 -32.37 -7.47
C LEU A 70 -18.71 -32.95 -7.71
N ASN A 71 -19.25 -33.73 -6.77
CA ASN A 71 -20.62 -34.25 -6.83
C ASN A 71 -21.66 -33.12 -6.92
N LYS A 72 -21.50 -32.08 -6.10
CA LYS A 72 -22.33 -30.87 -6.17
C LYS A 72 -22.20 -30.16 -7.53
N ALA A 73 -20.99 -30.01 -8.05
CA ALA A 73 -20.75 -29.39 -9.36
C ALA A 73 -21.37 -30.20 -10.52
N LEU A 74 -21.49 -31.52 -10.35
CA LEU A 74 -22.14 -32.43 -11.29
C LEU A 74 -23.67 -32.50 -11.12
N ASN A 75 -24.24 -31.76 -10.16
CA ASN A 75 -25.65 -31.81 -9.78
C ASN A 75 -26.12 -33.23 -9.39
N GLN A 76 -25.30 -33.93 -8.59
CA GLN A 76 -25.62 -35.25 -8.05
C GLN A 76 -25.43 -35.29 -6.53
N ASN A 77 -25.81 -36.39 -5.88
CA ASN A 77 -25.72 -36.49 -4.42
C ASN A 77 -24.25 -36.53 -3.99
N GLU A 78 -23.98 -35.99 -2.79
CA GLU A 78 -22.61 -35.81 -2.26
C GLU A 78 -21.78 -37.09 -2.16
N ASP A 79 -22.41 -38.24 -2.07
CA ASP A 79 -21.76 -39.56 -1.93
C ASP A 79 -21.90 -40.43 -3.19
N ASP A 80 -22.45 -39.89 -4.27
CA ASP A 80 -22.54 -40.62 -5.54
C ASP A 80 -21.13 -40.89 -6.09
N LYS A 81 -20.92 -42.09 -6.67
CA LYS A 81 -19.69 -42.40 -7.40
C LYS A 81 -19.57 -41.48 -8.63
N ILE A 82 -18.35 -41.01 -8.90
CA ILE A 82 -18.07 -40.10 -10.01
C ILE A 82 -17.33 -40.86 -11.12
N SER A 83 -17.84 -40.81 -12.35
CA SER A 83 -17.15 -41.38 -13.51
C SER A 83 -16.32 -40.34 -14.24
N LYS A 84 -15.23 -40.78 -14.89
CA LYS A 84 -14.34 -39.91 -15.69
C LYS A 84 -15.12 -39.07 -16.70
N ARG A 85 -16.05 -39.69 -17.44
CA ARG A 85 -16.91 -39.02 -18.43
C ARG A 85 -17.77 -37.90 -17.83
N LYS A 86 -18.14 -37.97 -16.55
CA LYS A 86 -18.87 -36.88 -15.88
C LYS A 86 -17.92 -35.72 -15.58
N LEU A 87 -16.73 -35.99 -15.04
CA LEU A 87 -15.70 -34.97 -14.77
C LEU A 87 -15.28 -34.21 -16.03
N GLU A 88 -15.15 -34.90 -17.16
CA GLU A 88 -14.83 -34.28 -18.46
C GLU A 88 -15.88 -33.25 -18.93
N LYS A 89 -17.11 -33.27 -18.39
CA LYS A 89 -18.14 -32.26 -18.73
C LYS A 89 -17.97 -30.95 -17.97
N LEU A 90 -17.21 -30.95 -16.87
CA LEU A 90 -17.01 -29.75 -16.07
C LEU A 90 -16.18 -28.74 -16.86
N THR A 91 -16.71 -27.52 -16.97
CA THR A 91 -16.01 -26.37 -17.55
C THR A 91 -15.66 -25.32 -16.49
N LYS A 92 -16.32 -25.40 -15.33
CA LYS A 92 -16.10 -24.54 -14.17
C LYS A 92 -16.17 -25.38 -12.92
N PHE A 93 -15.27 -25.17 -11.99
CA PHE A 93 -15.30 -25.84 -10.70
C PHE A 93 -14.85 -24.89 -9.58
N TYR A 94 -15.64 -24.85 -8.50
CA TYR A 94 -15.40 -23.99 -7.35
C TYR A 94 -15.51 -24.83 -6.07
N SER A 95 -14.45 -24.88 -5.29
CA SER A 95 -14.39 -25.57 -3.99
C SER A 95 -13.51 -24.78 -3.04
N MET A 96 -14.06 -23.70 -2.48
CA MET A 96 -13.37 -22.81 -1.55
C MET A 96 -13.71 -23.16 -0.10
N PHE A 97 -12.83 -22.85 0.85
CA PHE A 97 -13.08 -23.01 2.31
C PHE A 97 -13.36 -24.46 2.75
N GLY A 98 -12.77 -25.45 2.05
CA GLY A 98 -13.11 -26.86 2.23
C GLY A 98 -12.05 -27.71 2.93
N GLU A 99 -10.90 -27.13 3.29
CA GLU A 99 -9.71 -27.85 3.74
C GLU A 99 -9.22 -28.93 2.75
N VAL A 100 -9.52 -28.78 1.45
CA VAL A 100 -9.06 -29.70 0.40
C VAL A 100 -7.53 -29.75 0.45
N SER A 101 -6.97 -30.96 0.46
CA SER A 101 -5.51 -31.16 0.53
C SER A 101 -4.99 -32.12 -0.53
N ASN A 102 -5.83 -33.02 -1.03
CA ASN A 102 -5.50 -33.94 -2.11
C ASN A 102 -6.40 -33.68 -3.33
N LEU A 103 -5.77 -33.45 -4.48
CA LEU A 103 -6.44 -33.11 -5.73
C LEU A 103 -6.75 -34.31 -6.63
N GLU A 104 -6.47 -35.54 -6.18
CA GLU A 104 -6.76 -36.76 -6.95
C GLU A 104 -8.20 -36.77 -7.47
N GLY A 105 -8.34 -36.99 -8.77
CA GLY A 105 -9.59 -36.87 -9.52
C GLY A 105 -9.69 -35.60 -10.37
N ILE A 106 -9.00 -34.50 -10.01
CA ILE A 106 -9.08 -33.23 -10.76
C ILE A 106 -8.50 -33.35 -12.17
N GLN A 107 -7.50 -34.22 -12.38
CA GLN A 107 -6.82 -34.41 -13.65
C GLN A 107 -7.75 -34.89 -14.77
N TYR A 108 -8.90 -35.46 -14.40
CA TYR A 108 -9.92 -35.91 -15.35
C TYR A 108 -10.87 -34.79 -15.81
N CYS A 109 -10.82 -33.61 -15.19
CA CYS A 109 -11.64 -32.45 -15.54
C CYS A 109 -11.04 -31.66 -16.73
N THR A 110 -10.70 -32.35 -17.82
CA THR A 110 -9.89 -31.84 -18.94
C THR A 110 -10.51 -30.70 -19.75
N ASN A 111 -11.80 -30.40 -19.54
CA ASN A 111 -12.49 -29.27 -20.17
C ASN A 111 -12.66 -28.05 -19.26
N LEU A 112 -12.05 -28.05 -18.06
CA LEU A 112 -12.07 -26.91 -17.17
C LEU A 112 -11.45 -25.67 -17.83
N ARG A 113 -12.16 -24.56 -17.67
CA ARG A 113 -11.75 -23.20 -18.07
C ARG A 113 -11.60 -22.29 -16.86
N GLU A 114 -12.35 -22.55 -15.80
CA GLU A 114 -12.30 -21.80 -14.54
C GLU A 114 -12.19 -22.77 -13.37
N LEU A 115 -11.16 -22.62 -12.55
CA LEU A 115 -10.92 -23.42 -11.36
C LEU A 115 -10.63 -22.51 -10.17
N ASN A 116 -11.47 -22.58 -9.13
CA ASN A 116 -11.23 -21.87 -7.87
C ASN A 116 -11.15 -22.86 -6.71
N LEU A 117 -9.98 -22.93 -6.10
CA LEU A 117 -9.66 -23.73 -4.92
C LEU A 117 -9.05 -22.87 -3.82
N GLN A 118 -9.44 -21.60 -3.73
CA GLN A 118 -8.94 -20.67 -2.70
C GLN A 118 -9.32 -21.12 -1.29
N VAL A 119 -8.46 -20.80 -0.32
CA VAL A 119 -8.69 -21.06 1.11
C VAL A 119 -8.86 -22.56 1.39
N ASN A 120 -7.82 -23.32 1.09
CA ASN A 120 -7.72 -24.77 1.34
C ASN A 120 -6.33 -25.11 1.91
N LYS A 121 -5.95 -26.39 1.94
CA LYS A 121 -4.66 -26.90 2.45
C LYS A 121 -3.84 -27.57 1.33
N ILE A 122 -3.96 -27.08 0.11
CA ILE A 122 -3.34 -27.68 -1.08
C ILE A 122 -1.85 -27.38 -1.06
N LYS A 123 -1.03 -28.41 -1.30
CA LYS A 123 0.43 -28.31 -1.47
C LYS A 123 0.86 -28.69 -2.88
N ASP A 124 0.34 -29.83 -3.33
CA ASP A 124 0.67 -30.42 -4.62
C ASP A 124 -0.40 -30.07 -5.65
N ILE A 125 0.03 -29.41 -6.73
CA ILE A 125 -0.80 -29.06 -7.87
C ILE A 125 -0.36 -29.77 -9.16
N THR A 126 0.45 -30.82 -9.07
CA THR A 126 0.93 -31.61 -10.22
C THR A 126 -0.22 -32.10 -11.10
N LEU A 127 -1.34 -32.48 -10.48
CA LEU A 127 -2.54 -32.94 -11.19
C LEU A 127 -3.24 -31.84 -12.03
N LEU A 128 -2.79 -30.58 -11.98
CA LEU A 128 -3.27 -29.50 -12.83
C LEU A 128 -2.53 -29.39 -14.17
N GLU A 129 -1.37 -30.04 -14.34
CA GLU A 129 -0.45 -29.85 -15.47
C GLU A 129 -1.12 -30.00 -16.85
N ASN A 130 -2.09 -30.92 -16.96
CA ASN A 130 -2.75 -31.27 -18.21
C ASN A 130 -4.08 -30.54 -18.43
N LEU A 131 -4.48 -29.65 -17.52
CA LEU A 131 -5.71 -28.85 -17.63
C LEU A 131 -5.51 -27.63 -18.54
N THR A 132 -4.95 -27.87 -19.74
CA THR A 132 -4.46 -26.86 -20.70
C THR A 132 -5.52 -25.88 -21.22
N LYS A 133 -6.81 -26.15 -20.99
CA LYS A 133 -7.93 -25.26 -21.33
C LYS A 133 -8.25 -24.23 -20.23
N LEU A 134 -7.54 -24.27 -19.10
CA LEU A 134 -7.71 -23.31 -18.01
C LEU A 134 -7.40 -21.89 -18.48
N ARG A 135 -8.31 -20.98 -18.13
CA ARG A 135 -8.22 -19.54 -18.41
C ARG A 135 -8.22 -18.71 -17.14
N SER A 136 -8.86 -19.20 -16.08
CA SER A 136 -8.87 -18.58 -14.76
C SER A 136 -8.57 -19.63 -13.71
N LEU A 137 -7.52 -19.39 -12.92
CA LEU A 137 -7.07 -20.26 -11.85
C LEU A 137 -6.88 -19.46 -10.57
N SER A 138 -7.62 -19.83 -9.53
CA SER A 138 -7.53 -19.21 -8.21
C SER A 138 -7.12 -20.23 -7.15
N LEU A 139 -5.93 -20.03 -6.59
CA LEU A 139 -5.28 -20.87 -5.58
C LEU A 139 -4.80 -20.06 -4.37
N ASN A 140 -5.25 -18.81 -4.21
CA ASN A 140 -4.90 -17.98 -3.05
C ASN A 140 -5.18 -18.70 -1.73
N VAL A 141 -4.33 -18.45 -0.73
CA VAL A 141 -4.48 -18.99 0.64
C VAL A 141 -4.48 -20.52 0.60
N ASN A 142 -3.32 -21.08 0.28
CA ASN A 142 -3.02 -22.51 0.31
C ASN A 142 -1.59 -22.69 0.86
N GLU A 143 -1.02 -23.89 0.73
CA GLU A 143 0.33 -24.24 1.20
C GLU A 143 1.25 -24.61 0.01
N ILE A 144 1.00 -24.04 -1.17
CA ILE A 144 1.72 -24.37 -2.42
C ILE A 144 3.14 -23.81 -2.38
N GLU A 145 4.13 -24.62 -2.77
CA GLU A 145 5.53 -24.21 -2.92
C GLU A 145 6.00 -24.25 -4.38
N ASP A 146 5.57 -25.27 -5.13
CA ASP A 146 5.95 -25.48 -6.53
C ASP A 146 4.79 -25.15 -7.48
N ILE A 147 5.07 -24.28 -8.46
CA ILE A 147 4.17 -23.93 -9.54
C ILE A 147 4.65 -24.38 -10.92
N SER A 148 5.67 -25.25 -10.99
CA SER A 148 6.14 -25.87 -12.23
C SER A 148 5.02 -26.51 -13.07
N PRO A 149 3.95 -27.12 -12.49
CA PRO A 149 2.84 -27.68 -13.27
C PRO A 149 2.05 -26.62 -14.06
N LEU A 150 2.17 -25.34 -13.72
CA LEU A 150 1.46 -24.26 -14.42
C LEU A 150 2.13 -23.84 -15.74
N SER A 151 3.39 -24.23 -15.97
CA SER A 151 4.23 -23.71 -17.07
C SER A 151 3.66 -23.89 -18.47
N GLU A 152 2.88 -24.95 -18.70
CA GLU A 152 2.26 -25.27 -19.99
C GLU A 152 0.80 -24.83 -20.12
N LEU A 153 0.22 -24.18 -19.10
CA LEU A 153 -1.17 -23.69 -19.10
C LEU A 153 -1.30 -22.36 -19.88
N LYS A 154 -0.88 -22.38 -21.15
CA LYS A 154 -0.73 -21.20 -22.03
C LYS A 154 -2.03 -20.45 -22.31
N GLU A 155 -3.21 -21.05 -22.07
CA GLU A 155 -4.50 -20.36 -22.15
C GLU A 155 -4.84 -19.50 -20.92
N LEU A 156 -4.04 -19.56 -19.84
CA LEU A 156 -4.27 -18.76 -18.62
C LEU A 156 -4.29 -17.27 -18.91
N ARG A 157 -5.33 -16.62 -18.39
CA ARG A 157 -5.57 -15.17 -18.46
C ARG A 157 -5.64 -14.56 -17.07
N GLU A 158 -6.11 -15.31 -16.09
CA GLU A 158 -6.27 -14.86 -14.72
C GLU A 158 -5.60 -15.87 -13.79
N LEU A 159 -4.64 -15.42 -13.00
CA LEU A 159 -3.93 -16.27 -12.04
C LEU A 159 -3.83 -15.59 -10.68
N TYR A 160 -4.33 -16.28 -9.66
CA TYR A 160 -4.31 -15.82 -8.28
C TYR A 160 -3.66 -16.88 -7.41
N ILE A 161 -2.43 -16.63 -6.96
CA ILE A 161 -1.61 -17.60 -6.20
C ILE A 161 -1.01 -16.96 -4.93
N GLY A 162 -1.52 -15.81 -4.51
CA GLY A 162 -1.03 -15.12 -3.30
C GLY A 162 -1.32 -15.89 -2.02
N TYR A 163 -0.62 -15.54 -0.93
CA TYR A 163 -0.70 -16.26 0.35
C TYR A 163 -0.41 -17.76 0.20
N ASN A 164 0.70 -18.06 -0.46
CA ASN A 164 1.29 -19.40 -0.58
C ASN A 164 2.79 -19.33 -0.18
N GLN A 165 3.52 -20.43 -0.30
CA GLN A 165 4.94 -20.53 0.03
C GLN A 165 5.85 -20.56 -1.22
N ILE A 166 5.35 -20.03 -2.34
CA ILE A 166 6.01 -20.01 -3.64
C ILE A 166 7.20 -19.05 -3.62
N LYS A 167 8.36 -19.54 -4.07
CA LYS A 167 9.60 -18.76 -4.18
C LYS A 167 10.04 -18.57 -5.62
N ASP A 168 9.85 -19.58 -6.46
CA ASP A 168 10.24 -19.54 -7.87
C ASP A 168 9.04 -19.18 -8.75
N LEU A 169 9.13 -18.02 -9.41
CA LEU A 169 8.14 -17.55 -10.37
C LEU A 169 8.47 -17.92 -11.82
N THR A 170 9.60 -18.58 -12.09
CA THR A 170 10.06 -18.95 -13.45
C THR A 170 8.97 -19.61 -14.30
N PRO A 171 8.13 -20.52 -13.77
CA PRO A 171 7.02 -21.13 -14.54
C PRO A 171 6.04 -20.12 -15.15
N LEU A 172 5.93 -18.90 -14.58
CA LEU A 172 5.06 -17.85 -15.11
C LEU A 172 5.59 -17.25 -16.43
N SER A 173 6.88 -17.41 -16.76
CA SER A 173 7.52 -16.77 -17.92
C SER A 173 6.85 -17.11 -19.25
N ASN A 174 6.33 -18.34 -19.39
CA ASN A 174 5.68 -18.82 -20.61
C ASN A 174 4.18 -18.48 -20.70
N LEU A 175 3.59 -17.91 -19.64
CA LEU A 175 2.18 -17.54 -19.59
C LEU A 175 1.94 -16.18 -20.24
N GLU A 176 2.04 -16.11 -21.57
CA GLU A 176 1.99 -14.87 -22.34
C GLU A 176 0.59 -14.23 -22.39
N ASN A 177 -0.46 -15.02 -22.18
CA ASN A 177 -1.85 -14.57 -22.25
C ASN A 177 -2.40 -13.99 -20.94
N LEU A 178 -1.57 -13.88 -19.89
CA LEU A 178 -1.98 -13.33 -18.60
C LEU A 178 -2.44 -11.88 -18.74
N LYS A 179 -3.62 -11.63 -18.17
CA LYS A 179 -4.28 -10.33 -18.06
C LYS A 179 -4.40 -9.86 -16.62
N GLU A 180 -4.58 -10.80 -15.70
CA GLU A 180 -4.67 -10.54 -14.26
C GLU A 180 -3.74 -11.48 -13.50
N LEU A 181 -2.89 -10.90 -12.65
CA LEU A 181 -1.95 -11.65 -11.81
C LEU A 181 -1.97 -11.11 -10.38
N SER A 182 -2.18 -12.01 -9.43
CA SER A 182 -2.10 -11.73 -7.99
C SER A 182 -1.09 -12.67 -7.34
N ILE A 183 0.05 -12.10 -6.93
CA ILE A 183 1.17 -12.81 -6.29
C ILE A 183 1.54 -12.17 -4.95
N GLY A 184 0.56 -11.60 -4.25
CA GLY A 184 0.76 -10.99 -2.94
C GLY A 184 1.09 -11.99 -1.84
N LYS A 185 1.83 -11.55 -0.81
CA LYS A 185 2.23 -12.35 0.35
C LYS A 185 2.91 -13.66 -0.04
N LEU A 186 3.93 -13.58 -0.90
CA LEU A 186 4.80 -14.70 -1.22
C LEU A 186 6.21 -14.45 -0.67
N PRO A 187 6.97 -15.51 -0.32
CA PRO A 187 8.38 -15.41 0.04
C PRO A 187 9.30 -15.22 -1.19
N ILE A 188 8.94 -14.34 -2.12
CA ILE A 188 9.68 -14.02 -3.35
C ILE A 188 10.66 -12.87 -3.14
N ASP A 189 11.77 -12.87 -3.88
CA ASP A 189 12.79 -11.82 -3.86
C ASP A 189 12.87 -11.01 -5.16
N ASN A 190 12.30 -11.53 -6.26
CA ASN A 190 12.27 -10.90 -7.57
C ASN A 190 10.99 -11.22 -8.34
N ILE A 191 10.76 -10.48 -9.42
CA ILE A 191 9.60 -10.61 -10.32
C ILE A 191 10.03 -10.63 -11.79
N GLU A 192 11.22 -11.12 -12.13
CA GLU A 192 11.70 -11.10 -13.53
C GLU A 192 10.79 -11.92 -14.45
N ALA A 193 10.17 -12.99 -13.92
CA ALA A 193 9.25 -13.86 -14.67
C ALA A 193 7.98 -13.16 -15.19
N ILE A 194 7.61 -11.98 -14.65
CA ILE A 194 6.46 -11.21 -15.11
C ILE A 194 6.84 -10.12 -16.13
N LYS A 195 8.11 -10.01 -16.50
CA LYS A 195 8.57 -9.06 -17.49
C LYS A 195 7.96 -9.36 -18.87
N ASN A 196 7.75 -8.30 -19.66
CA ASN A 196 7.28 -8.38 -21.04
C ASN A 196 5.97 -9.19 -21.21
N LYS A 197 5.02 -9.05 -20.28
CA LYS A 197 3.68 -9.64 -20.41
C LYS A 197 2.77 -8.68 -21.17
N PRO A 198 2.56 -8.88 -22.49
CA PRO A 198 1.99 -7.84 -23.35
C PRO A 198 0.53 -7.54 -23.04
N TYR A 199 -0.19 -8.46 -22.40
CA TYR A 199 -1.62 -8.31 -22.09
C TYR A 199 -1.91 -8.11 -20.61
N LEU A 200 -0.88 -7.99 -19.76
CA LEU A 200 -1.07 -7.91 -18.31
C LEU A 200 -1.61 -6.53 -17.92
N MET A 201 -2.89 -6.50 -17.56
CA MET A 201 -3.66 -5.30 -17.27
C MET A 201 -3.79 -5.03 -15.77
N HIS A 202 -3.80 -6.08 -14.96
CA HIS A 202 -4.04 -6.00 -13.52
C HIS A 202 -2.98 -6.79 -12.76
N LEU A 203 -2.23 -6.11 -11.90
CA LEU A 203 -1.15 -6.71 -11.11
C LEU A 203 -1.32 -6.38 -9.62
N SER A 204 -1.31 -7.40 -8.77
CA SER A 204 -1.18 -7.25 -7.31
C SER A 204 0.10 -7.95 -6.82
N LEU A 205 0.94 -7.18 -6.12
CA LEU A 205 2.17 -7.58 -5.46
C LEU A 205 2.11 -7.34 -3.95
N ASP A 206 0.91 -7.18 -3.38
CA ASP A 206 0.71 -6.75 -1.99
C ASP A 206 1.47 -7.63 -0.99
N SER A 207 1.95 -7.03 0.11
CA SER A 207 2.66 -7.72 1.18
C SER A 207 3.90 -8.52 0.74
N ASN A 208 4.54 -8.12 -0.36
CA ASN A 208 5.86 -8.62 -0.76
C ASN A 208 6.94 -7.62 -0.36
N LYS A 209 8.18 -8.07 -0.14
CA LYS A 209 9.30 -7.19 0.25
C LYS A 209 10.34 -7.08 -0.86
N LEU A 210 9.86 -6.83 -2.07
CA LEU A 210 10.69 -6.75 -3.28
C LEU A 210 11.53 -5.47 -3.26
N LYS A 211 12.82 -5.60 -3.56
CA LYS A 211 13.73 -4.45 -3.69
C LYS A 211 13.73 -3.87 -5.09
N ASP A 212 13.64 -4.74 -6.10
CA ASP A 212 13.63 -4.35 -7.51
C ASP A 212 12.22 -4.51 -8.09
N LEU A 213 11.65 -3.38 -8.50
CA LEU A 213 10.34 -3.26 -9.14
C LEU A 213 10.46 -2.83 -10.61
N THR A 214 11.68 -2.72 -11.15
CA THR A 214 11.92 -2.30 -12.54
C THR A 214 11.29 -3.18 -13.61
N PRO A 215 11.08 -4.51 -13.43
CA PRO A 215 10.37 -5.33 -14.43
C PRO A 215 8.98 -4.79 -14.80
N ILE A 216 8.32 -4.08 -13.87
CA ILE A 216 6.98 -3.49 -14.07
C ILE A 216 6.97 -2.46 -15.21
N ARG A 217 8.08 -1.77 -15.46
CA ARG A 217 8.20 -0.78 -16.57
C ARG A 217 7.94 -1.37 -17.95
N THR A 218 8.02 -2.69 -18.09
CA THR A 218 7.78 -3.42 -19.33
C THR A 218 6.30 -3.74 -19.60
N LEU A 219 5.43 -3.55 -18.61
CA LEU A 219 4.00 -3.88 -18.67
C LEU A 219 3.20 -2.75 -19.33
N LYS A 220 3.29 -2.62 -20.65
CA LYS A 220 2.75 -1.48 -21.40
C LYS A 220 1.22 -1.40 -21.46
N ASP A 221 0.51 -2.49 -21.15
CA ASP A 221 -0.96 -2.55 -21.10
C ASP A 221 -1.50 -2.45 -19.66
N LEU A 222 -0.64 -2.18 -18.67
CA LEU A 222 -1.01 -2.16 -17.25
C LEU A 222 -2.01 -1.04 -16.97
N ARG A 223 -3.15 -1.40 -16.40
CA ARG A 223 -4.24 -0.46 -16.04
C ARG A 223 -4.36 -0.25 -14.56
N SER A 224 -4.17 -1.31 -13.78
CA SER A 224 -4.18 -1.20 -12.32
C SER A 224 -3.02 -1.95 -11.69
N ILE A 225 -2.42 -1.31 -10.70
CA ILE A 225 -1.36 -1.90 -9.91
C ILE A 225 -1.64 -1.74 -8.41
N SER A 226 -1.40 -2.81 -7.66
CA SER A 226 -1.49 -2.84 -6.20
C SER A 226 -0.18 -3.35 -5.62
N ILE A 227 0.46 -2.56 -4.76
CA ILE A 227 1.68 -2.91 -4.02
C ILE A 227 1.57 -2.38 -2.59
N SER A 228 0.56 -2.82 -1.85
CA SER A 228 0.34 -2.38 -0.47
C SER A 228 1.21 -3.13 0.53
N SER A 229 1.47 -2.56 1.71
CA SER A 229 2.14 -3.26 2.82
C SER A 229 3.51 -3.87 2.46
N SER A 230 4.27 -3.20 1.59
CA SER A 230 5.44 -3.78 0.89
C SER A 230 6.76 -3.05 1.15
N ASN A 231 6.77 -2.08 2.07
CA ASN A 231 7.92 -1.22 2.39
C ASN A 231 8.47 -0.45 1.17
N VAL A 232 7.62 -0.11 0.20
CA VAL A 232 8.03 0.67 -0.98
C VAL A 232 8.33 2.10 -0.56
N GLU A 233 9.46 2.64 -1.00
CA GLU A 233 9.83 4.05 -0.81
C GLU A 233 9.80 4.82 -2.13
N ASN A 234 10.31 4.19 -3.20
CA ASN A 234 10.45 4.79 -4.52
C ASN A 234 9.49 4.13 -5.52
N ILE A 235 8.68 4.96 -6.18
CA ILE A 235 7.67 4.52 -7.17
C ILE A 235 8.00 4.90 -8.62
N GLU A 236 9.24 5.26 -8.92
CA GLU A 236 9.71 5.61 -10.28
C GLU A 236 9.50 4.49 -11.31
N PHE A 237 9.29 3.24 -10.87
CA PHE A 237 8.90 2.15 -11.78
C PHE A 237 7.56 2.39 -12.49
N LEU A 238 6.73 3.32 -12.02
CA LEU A 238 5.48 3.73 -12.66
C LEU A 238 5.69 4.68 -13.84
N LYS A 239 6.89 5.26 -13.96
CA LYS A 239 7.17 6.31 -14.95
C LYS A 239 6.80 5.85 -16.37
N ASP A 240 6.04 6.70 -17.07
CA ASP A 240 5.60 6.53 -18.46
C ASP A 240 4.71 5.28 -18.70
N LEU A 241 4.08 4.74 -17.66
CA LEU A 241 3.01 3.73 -17.80
C LEU A 241 1.66 4.42 -18.07
N GLU A 242 1.56 5.11 -19.20
CA GLU A 242 0.43 5.99 -19.54
C GLU A 242 -0.96 5.33 -19.50
N THR A 243 -1.02 3.99 -19.61
CA THR A 243 -2.26 3.21 -19.53
C THR A 243 -2.78 3.01 -18.11
N VAL A 244 -1.98 3.32 -17.08
CA VAL A 244 -2.35 3.14 -15.68
C VAL A 244 -3.43 4.14 -15.30
N THR A 245 -4.56 3.60 -14.88
CA THR A 245 -5.71 4.36 -14.39
C THR A 245 -5.88 4.23 -12.88
N TRP A 246 -5.29 3.21 -12.25
CA TRP A 246 -5.46 2.94 -10.82
C TRP A 246 -4.17 2.50 -10.15
N VAL A 247 -3.79 3.19 -9.08
CA VAL A 247 -2.68 2.79 -8.20
C VAL A 247 -3.20 2.57 -6.78
N ASP A 248 -2.83 1.43 -6.20
CA ASP A 248 -3.00 1.16 -4.77
C ASP A 248 -1.63 0.88 -4.15
N LEU A 249 -1.16 1.81 -3.33
CA LEU A 249 0.16 1.83 -2.73
C LEU A 249 0.07 2.12 -1.22
N HIS A 250 -1.07 1.81 -0.59
CA HIS A 250 -1.25 2.09 0.83
C HIS A 250 -0.31 1.29 1.73
N ASN A 251 -0.06 1.79 2.94
CA ASN A 251 0.78 1.14 3.93
C ASN A 251 2.19 0.87 3.40
N ASN A 252 2.88 1.91 2.96
CA ASN A 252 4.26 1.86 2.49
C ASN A 252 5.06 3.02 3.15
N ASN A 253 6.25 3.30 2.64
CA ASN A 253 7.14 4.34 3.15
C ASN A 253 7.32 5.49 2.13
N ILE A 254 6.37 5.66 1.20
CA ILE A 254 6.47 6.60 0.08
C ILE A 254 6.42 8.03 0.62
N ASN A 255 7.31 8.90 0.14
CA ASN A 255 7.31 10.34 0.44
C ASN A 255 7.25 11.22 -0.81
N ASP A 256 7.76 10.71 -1.95
CA ASP A 256 7.76 11.40 -3.23
C ASP A 256 6.83 10.70 -4.22
N ILE A 257 5.79 11.43 -4.64
CA ILE A 257 4.81 10.98 -5.64
C ILE A 257 4.91 11.74 -6.96
N THR A 258 6.03 12.43 -7.20
CA THR A 258 6.25 13.23 -8.42
C THR A 258 6.03 12.45 -9.70
N VAL A 259 6.33 11.15 -9.71
CA VAL A 259 6.11 10.26 -10.87
C VAL A 259 4.64 10.20 -11.30
N LEU A 260 3.68 10.38 -10.40
CA LEU A 260 2.25 10.23 -10.71
C LEU A 260 1.76 11.26 -11.74
N LYS A 261 2.43 12.42 -11.86
CA LYS A 261 2.14 13.40 -12.92
C LYS A 261 2.36 12.86 -14.34
N THR A 262 3.10 11.75 -14.47
CA THR A 262 3.37 11.07 -15.76
C THR A 262 2.28 10.06 -16.13
N LEU A 263 1.24 9.91 -15.30
CA LEU A 263 0.11 9.00 -15.51
C LEU A 263 -1.14 9.81 -15.88
N PRO A 264 -1.28 10.28 -17.14
CA PRO A 264 -2.31 11.24 -17.52
C PRO A 264 -3.74 10.71 -17.35
N ASN A 265 -3.93 9.39 -17.39
CA ASN A 265 -5.24 8.74 -17.28
C ASN A 265 -5.55 8.24 -15.85
N LEU A 266 -4.79 8.68 -14.84
CA LEU A 266 -4.96 8.22 -13.46
C LEU A 266 -6.31 8.71 -12.90
N SER A 267 -7.19 7.76 -12.58
CA SER A 267 -8.52 8.01 -12.03
C SER A 267 -8.67 7.62 -10.56
N GLY A 268 -7.78 6.79 -10.03
CA GLY A 268 -7.76 6.43 -8.61
C GLY A 268 -6.35 6.29 -8.05
N ALA A 269 -6.10 6.97 -6.93
CA ALA A 269 -4.87 6.88 -6.17
C ALA A 269 -5.18 6.57 -4.70
N VAL A 270 -4.80 5.37 -4.27
CA VAL A 270 -4.86 4.94 -2.87
C VAL A 270 -3.44 4.96 -2.31
N LEU A 271 -3.17 5.94 -1.45
CA LEU A 271 -1.84 6.32 -0.96
C LEU A 271 -1.83 6.50 0.58
N ASN A 272 -2.90 6.10 1.27
CA ASN A 272 -3.00 6.21 2.72
C ASN A 272 -1.90 5.39 3.43
N ASP A 273 -1.57 5.77 4.66
CA ASP A 273 -0.52 5.11 5.46
C ASP A 273 0.85 5.15 4.76
N ASN A 274 1.32 6.36 4.48
CA ASN A 274 2.63 6.63 3.88
C ASN A 274 3.28 7.86 4.57
N ASN A 275 4.36 8.38 4.01
CA ASN A 275 5.10 9.55 4.52
C ASN A 275 4.97 10.77 3.58
N ILE A 276 3.87 10.88 2.83
CA ILE A 276 3.69 11.90 1.79
C ILE A 276 3.39 13.25 2.45
N ALA A 277 4.12 14.29 2.04
CA ALA A 277 3.87 15.67 2.48
C ALA A 277 3.40 16.59 1.36
N ASP A 278 3.87 16.35 0.13
CA ASP A 278 3.53 17.14 -1.05
C ASP A 278 2.63 16.34 -2.00
N ILE A 279 1.42 16.85 -2.21
CA ILE A 279 0.46 16.32 -3.20
C ILE A 279 0.27 17.22 -4.41
N SER A 280 1.13 18.21 -4.60
CA SER A 280 1.16 19.06 -5.81
C SER A 280 1.27 18.29 -7.13
N PRO A 281 1.89 17.09 -7.22
CA PRO A 281 1.89 16.30 -8.45
C PRO A 281 0.50 15.86 -8.93
N LEU A 282 -0.53 15.90 -8.07
CA LEU A 282 -1.89 15.49 -8.41
C LEU A 282 -2.71 16.61 -9.08
N LYS A 283 -2.27 17.87 -9.00
CA LYS A 283 -3.09 19.05 -9.30
C LYS A 283 -3.67 19.11 -10.72
N ASP A 284 -2.98 18.50 -11.69
CA ASP A 284 -3.33 18.55 -13.12
C ASP A 284 -3.98 17.23 -13.61
N LEU A 285 -4.16 16.24 -12.73
CA LEU A 285 -4.72 14.93 -13.07
C LEU A 285 -6.26 14.97 -13.08
N GLN A 286 -6.82 15.59 -14.12
CA GLN A 286 -8.25 15.90 -14.23
C GLN A 286 -9.17 14.67 -14.26
N ASP A 287 -8.65 13.49 -14.57
CA ASP A 287 -9.42 12.23 -14.55
C ASP A 287 -9.54 11.60 -13.15
N LEU A 288 -8.86 12.16 -12.12
CA LEU A 288 -8.94 11.66 -10.76
C LEU A 288 -10.38 11.72 -10.21
N GLU A 289 -10.91 10.55 -9.90
CA GLU A 289 -12.19 10.35 -9.23
C GLU A 289 -12.03 9.99 -7.75
N LEU A 290 -10.90 9.38 -7.37
CA LEU A 290 -10.61 8.94 -6.00
C LEU A 290 -9.18 9.26 -5.59
N VAL A 291 -9.03 9.90 -4.42
CA VAL A 291 -7.73 10.15 -3.78
C VAL A 291 -7.83 9.83 -2.29
N TYR A 292 -7.17 8.76 -1.84
CA TYR A 292 -7.02 8.47 -0.41
C TYR A 292 -5.57 8.72 0.00
N VAL A 293 -5.37 9.71 0.86
CA VAL A 293 -4.08 10.14 1.39
C VAL A 293 -4.17 10.38 2.90
N ASP A 294 -5.15 9.76 3.58
CA ASP A 294 -5.22 9.74 5.03
C ASP A 294 -3.98 9.07 5.65
N ASN A 295 -3.66 9.36 6.91
CA ASN A 295 -2.49 8.80 7.59
C ASN A 295 -1.16 9.13 6.86
N ASN A 296 -0.95 10.40 6.51
CA ASN A 296 0.26 10.93 5.86
C ASN A 296 0.76 12.20 6.59
N ASN A 297 1.64 12.98 5.95
CA ASN A 297 2.25 14.20 6.50
C ASN A 297 1.75 15.47 5.78
N ILE A 298 0.51 15.47 5.29
CA ILE A 298 -0.01 16.51 4.40
C ILE A 298 -0.53 17.70 5.20
N ALA A 299 -0.04 18.89 4.87
CA ALA A 299 -0.54 20.17 5.40
C ALA A 299 -1.27 21.01 4.34
N ASP A 300 -1.08 20.72 3.06
CA ASP A 300 -1.61 21.50 1.94
C ASP A 300 -2.49 20.62 1.04
N ILE A 301 -3.81 20.85 1.09
CA ILE A 301 -4.79 20.15 0.25
C ILE A 301 -5.28 21.01 -0.92
N THR A 302 -4.70 22.19 -1.14
CA THR A 302 -5.06 23.06 -2.28
C THR A 302 -4.83 22.42 -3.66
N PRO A 303 -3.88 21.49 -3.87
CA PRO A 303 -3.75 20.78 -5.15
C PRO A 303 -5.02 20.04 -5.60
N LEU A 304 -5.90 19.68 -4.68
CA LEU A 304 -7.13 18.93 -4.99
C LEU A 304 -8.30 19.83 -5.39
N LYS A 305 -8.18 21.16 -5.24
CA LYS A 305 -9.29 22.12 -5.36
C LYS A 305 -9.92 22.14 -6.76
N ASP A 306 -9.10 22.07 -7.80
CA ASP A 306 -9.51 22.25 -9.19
C ASP A 306 -9.72 20.92 -9.93
N LEU A 307 -9.73 19.79 -9.22
CA LEU A 307 -9.99 18.45 -9.77
C LEU A 307 -11.51 18.20 -9.87
N THR A 308 -12.10 18.57 -11.01
CA THR A 308 -13.56 18.60 -11.15
C THR A 308 -14.25 17.23 -11.19
N ASN A 309 -13.51 16.16 -11.49
CA ASN A 309 -14.04 14.79 -11.53
C ASN A 309 -13.94 14.05 -10.19
N LEU A 310 -13.37 14.69 -9.17
CA LEU A 310 -13.13 14.07 -7.88
C LEU A 310 -14.45 13.76 -7.16
N LYS A 311 -14.64 12.49 -6.80
CA LYS A 311 -15.88 11.97 -6.18
C LYS A 311 -15.65 11.47 -4.77
N ARG A 312 -14.43 11.04 -4.44
CA ARG A 312 -14.08 10.45 -3.14
C ARG A 312 -12.71 10.93 -2.71
N ILE A 313 -12.64 11.56 -1.55
CA ILE A 313 -11.37 11.91 -0.91
C ILE A 313 -11.32 11.37 0.51
N LYS A 314 -10.11 11.03 0.95
CA LYS A 314 -9.76 10.84 2.37
C LYS A 314 -8.45 11.55 2.61
N VAL A 315 -8.47 12.49 3.55
CA VAL A 315 -7.35 13.40 3.85
C VAL A 315 -7.17 13.58 5.36
N ASP A 316 -7.79 12.73 6.17
CA ASP A 316 -7.79 12.82 7.63
C ASP A 316 -6.57 12.16 8.27
N ASN A 317 -6.44 12.32 9.58
CA ASN A 317 -5.39 11.75 10.43
C ASN A 317 -3.95 12.02 9.93
N GLN A 318 -3.66 13.26 9.58
CA GLN A 318 -2.33 13.68 9.18
C GLN A 318 -1.41 13.89 10.38
N LYS A 319 -0.12 13.57 10.21
CA LYS A 319 0.94 13.86 11.17
C LYS A 319 2.03 14.68 10.51
N VAL A 320 1.90 16.00 10.57
CA VAL A 320 2.83 16.94 9.93
C VAL A 320 3.98 17.20 10.88
N ILE A 321 5.21 16.88 10.48
CA ILE A 321 6.42 17.19 11.25
C ILE A 321 7.19 18.27 10.50
N LEU A 322 7.35 19.43 11.14
CA LEU A 322 8.09 20.56 10.58
C LEU A 322 9.59 20.42 10.82
N SER A 323 10.39 21.23 10.11
CA SER A 323 11.82 21.37 10.38
C SER A 323 12.05 21.92 11.78
N SER A 324 13.03 21.34 12.51
CA SER A 324 13.36 21.78 13.87
C SER A 324 13.78 23.26 13.91
N LYS A 325 13.34 24.00 14.94
CA LYS A 325 13.73 25.40 15.19
C LYS A 325 14.54 25.51 16.48
N GLU A 326 15.60 26.32 16.48
CA GLU A 326 16.25 26.73 17.73
C GLU A 326 15.39 27.77 18.46
N VAL A 327 15.38 27.72 19.79
CA VAL A 327 14.52 28.61 20.59
C VAL A 327 15.17 29.06 21.90
N ASN A 328 14.91 30.31 22.27
CA ASN A 328 15.22 30.90 23.58
C ASN A 328 14.11 31.90 23.95
N GLY A 329 13.07 31.43 24.61
CA GLY A 329 11.91 32.22 25.01
C GLY A 329 10.73 32.07 24.05
N ARG A 330 10.80 32.65 22.85
CA ARG A 330 9.67 32.68 21.89
C ARG A 330 10.01 31.98 20.59
N VAL A 331 9.03 31.27 20.02
CA VAL A 331 9.08 30.76 18.66
C VAL A 331 7.79 31.11 17.93
N VAL A 332 7.91 31.52 16.68
CA VAL A 332 6.79 31.80 15.78
C VAL A 332 6.93 30.94 14.53
N ILE A 333 5.82 30.40 14.06
CA ILE A 333 5.75 29.69 12.78
C ILE A 333 4.59 30.23 11.96
N LYS A 334 4.78 30.25 10.64
CA LYS A 334 3.68 30.41 9.69
C LYS A 334 2.78 29.18 9.76
N ASN A 335 1.47 29.38 9.74
CA ASN A 335 0.50 28.29 9.68
C ASN A 335 0.76 27.45 8.42
N PRO A 336 1.19 26.17 8.56
CA PRO A 336 1.46 25.31 7.42
C PRO A 336 0.18 24.80 6.76
N LEU A 337 -0.96 24.88 7.45
CA LEU A 337 -2.22 24.31 6.98
C LEU A 337 -2.83 25.18 5.89
N LYS A 338 -3.05 24.56 4.72
CA LYS A 338 -3.77 25.17 3.61
C LYS A 338 -4.95 24.29 3.22
N HIS A 339 -6.13 24.83 3.50
CA HIS A 339 -7.42 24.30 3.10
C HIS A 339 -7.76 24.78 1.68
N MET A 340 -8.71 24.12 0.99
CA MET A 340 -9.17 24.54 -0.35
C MET A 340 -9.73 25.98 -0.39
N ASN A 341 -10.12 26.52 0.77
CA ASN A 341 -10.75 27.84 0.94
C ASN A 341 -9.87 28.86 1.70
N GLY A 342 -8.59 28.55 1.97
CA GLY A 342 -7.69 29.46 2.69
C GLY A 342 -6.82 28.75 3.72
N TYR A 343 -6.41 29.46 4.78
CA TYR A 343 -5.64 28.86 5.88
C TYR A 343 -6.50 27.91 6.70
N GLY A 344 -5.92 26.76 7.08
CA GLY A 344 -6.60 25.79 7.92
C GLY A 344 -6.64 26.20 9.40
N LYS A 345 -7.76 25.97 10.09
CA LYS A 345 -8.00 26.34 11.49
C LYS A 345 -7.15 25.54 12.47
N VAL A 346 -6.35 26.27 13.24
CA VAL A 346 -5.54 25.74 14.35
C VAL A 346 -6.40 25.52 15.58
N LYS A 347 -6.24 24.37 16.26
CA LYS A 347 -6.91 24.01 17.52
C LYS A 347 -5.93 23.28 18.45
N GLY A 348 -6.29 23.15 19.73
CA GLY A 348 -5.56 22.27 20.65
C GLY A 348 -4.06 22.56 20.77
N LEU A 349 -3.67 23.84 20.78
CA LEU A 349 -2.26 24.21 20.96
C LEU A 349 -1.76 23.78 22.34
N ASP A 350 -0.59 23.16 22.39
CA ASP A 350 0.08 22.85 23.65
C ASP A 350 0.87 24.07 24.19
N ASN A 351 1.41 23.94 25.41
CA ASN A 351 2.35 24.89 26.01
C ASN A 351 1.90 26.37 25.95
N ASN A 352 0.58 26.61 26.08
CA ASN A 352 -0.03 27.94 25.95
C ASN A 352 0.30 28.63 24.63
N GLY A 353 0.36 27.86 23.54
CA GLY A 353 0.50 28.40 22.20
C GLY A 353 -0.69 29.28 21.82
N GLU A 354 -0.41 30.33 21.07
CA GLU A 354 -1.37 31.31 20.60
C GLU A 354 -1.37 31.35 19.08
N VAL A 355 -2.54 31.55 18.48
CA VAL A 355 -2.71 31.80 17.05
C VAL A 355 -3.25 33.21 16.86
N ASN A 356 -2.72 33.94 15.88
CA ASN A 356 -3.17 35.30 15.62
C ASN A 356 -4.58 35.34 14.99
N GLU A 357 -5.24 36.50 15.02
CA GLU A 357 -6.64 36.64 14.55
C GLU A 357 -6.85 36.20 13.09
N SER A 358 -5.85 36.40 12.23
CA SER A 358 -5.90 35.97 10.82
C SER A 358 -5.55 34.50 10.60
N ASN A 359 -5.25 33.74 11.66
CA ASN A 359 -4.89 32.33 11.62
C ASN A 359 -3.69 32.02 10.69
N THR A 360 -2.79 33.00 10.53
CA THR A 360 -1.61 32.92 9.66
C THR A 360 -0.34 32.58 10.43
N TYR A 361 -0.30 32.89 11.72
CA TYR A 361 0.87 32.70 12.58
C TYR A 361 0.49 32.04 13.89
N ILE A 362 1.33 31.10 14.30
CA ILE A 362 1.26 30.43 15.59
C ILE A 362 2.52 30.79 16.36
N SER A 363 2.37 31.11 17.64
CA SER A 363 3.51 31.41 18.50
C SER A 363 3.43 30.70 19.84
N TRP A 364 4.58 30.31 20.36
CA TRP A 364 4.73 29.82 21.73
C TRP A 364 5.76 30.68 22.46
N ASN A 365 5.46 30.97 23.71
CA ASN A 365 6.26 31.83 24.57
C ASN A 365 6.82 31.02 25.75
N ASN A 366 7.77 31.61 26.48
CA ASN A 366 8.35 31.07 27.72
C ASN A 366 9.06 29.70 27.59
N ILE A 367 9.68 29.40 26.45
CA ILE A 367 10.51 28.20 26.27
C ILE A 367 11.93 28.48 26.78
N LYS A 368 12.20 28.11 28.03
CA LYS A 368 13.38 28.59 28.79
C LYS A 368 14.49 27.56 28.98
N ASP A 369 14.24 26.31 28.62
CA ASP A 369 15.18 25.20 28.74
C ASP A 369 14.83 24.10 27.73
N ASP A 370 15.58 23.00 27.78
CA ASP A 370 15.48 21.85 26.89
C ASP A 370 14.42 20.82 27.29
N THR A 371 13.57 21.12 28.28
CA THR A 371 12.48 20.22 28.71
C THR A 371 11.41 20.07 27.64
N ILE A 372 11.17 21.13 26.86
CA ILE A 372 10.25 21.13 25.72
C ILE A 372 11.04 20.79 24.46
N LYS A 373 10.79 19.61 23.91
CA LYS A 373 11.43 19.13 22.65
C LYS A 373 10.54 19.29 21.43
N ASN A 374 9.23 19.36 21.65
CA ASN A 374 8.24 19.48 20.59
C ASN A 374 7.12 20.41 21.08
N LEU A 375 6.68 21.27 20.18
CA LEU A 375 5.45 22.04 20.28
C LEU A 375 4.46 21.45 19.29
N SER A 376 3.17 21.59 19.57
CA SER A 376 2.16 20.99 18.73
C SER A 376 0.82 21.70 18.78
N PHE A 377 0.05 21.46 17.73
CA PHE A 377 -1.36 21.82 17.65
C PHE A 377 -2.09 20.78 16.79
N ASP A 378 -3.39 20.67 17.02
CA ASP A 378 -4.29 19.82 16.26
C ASP A 378 -5.07 20.65 15.23
N PHE A 379 -5.59 20.00 14.21
CA PHE A 379 -6.57 20.58 13.31
C PHE A 379 -7.64 19.56 12.98
N ASN A 380 -8.85 20.06 12.76
CA ASN A 380 -9.99 19.26 12.33
C ASN A 380 -11.00 20.20 11.68
N GLU A 381 -11.05 20.12 10.36
CA GLU A 381 -11.90 20.89 9.46
C GLU A 381 -12.57 19.98 8.46
N GLU A 382 -13.63 20.48 7.84
CA GLU A 382 -14.37 19.75 6.82
C GLU A 382 -14.10 20.34 5.44
N VAL A 383 -13.79 19.46 4.50
CA VAL A 383 -13.72 19.72 3.07
C VAL A 383 -15.06 19.31 2.46
N THR A 384 -15.71 20.24 1.76
CA THR A 384 -16.95 19.93 1.05
C THR A 384 -16.63 19.39 -0.35
N LEU A 385 -17.06 18.17 -0.64
CA LEU A 385 -17.02 17.59 -1.98
C LEU A 385 -18.44 17.25 -2.42
N GLY A 386 -19.01 18.07 -3.30
CA GLY A 386 -20.41 17.97 -3.69
C GLY A 386 -21.35 18.20 -2.51
N ARG A 387 -21.92 17.12 -1.95
CA ARG A 387 -22.81 17.15 -0.77
C ARG A 387 -22.20 16.49 0.47
N GLU A 388 -20.99 15.95 0.34
CA GLU A 388 -20.31 15.26 1.43
C GLU A 388 -19.35 16.22 2.13
N GLU A 389 -19.37 16.19 3.46
CA GLU A 389 -18.38 16.83 4.32
C GLU A 389 -17.35 15.78 4.71
N ILE A 390 -16.09 16.05 4.41
CA ILE A 390 -15.00 15.09 4.57
C ILE A 390 -13.97 15.69 5.52
N PRO A 391 -13.58 14.99 6.59
CA PRO A 391 -12.62 15.52 7.53
C PRO A 391 -11.22 15.69 6.90
N PHE A 392 -10.64 16.86 7.11
CA PHE A 392 -9.22 17.16 7.02
C PHE A 392 -8.74 17.44 8.44
N SER A 393 -8.03 16.46 9.00
CA SER A 393 -7.67 16.46 10.41
C SER A 393 -6.27 15.92 10.63
N GLY A 394 -5.68 16.27 11.76
CA GLY A 394 -4.35 15.80 12.12
C GLY A 394 -3.71 16.58 13.24
N LYS A 395 -2.42 16.30 13.45
CA LYS A 395 -1.55 16.98 14.40
C LYS A 395 -0.33 17.51 13.67
N VAL A 396 0.01 18.77 13.94
CA VAL A 396 1.26 19.39 13.52
C VAL A 396 2.22 19.39 14.70
N ILE A 397 3.46 19.00 14.44
CA ILE A 397 4.55 18.97 15.40
C ILE A 397 5.66 19.88 14.90
N GLN A 398 6.04 20.85 15.72
CA GLN A 398 7.20 21.72 15.54
C GLN A 398 8.28 21.26 16.53
N PRO A 399 9.27 20.47 16.09
CA PRO A 399 10.43 20.16 16.92
C PRO A 399 11.16 21.45 17.28
N VAL A 400 11.62 21.55 18.53
CA VAL A 400 12.39 22.70 19.01
C VAL A 400 13.62 22.24 19.77
N LYS A 401 14.68 23.04 19.67
CA LYS A 401 15.93 22.83 20.40
C LYS A 401 16.27 24.09 21.17
N PHE A 402 16.26 24.02 22.49
CA PHE A 402 16.66 25.16 23.30
C PHE A 402 18.13 25.49 23.06
N ASN A 403 18.40 26.77 22.83
CA ASN A 403 19.74 27.30 22.70
C ASN A 403 19.82 28.59 23.52
N SER A 404 20.49 28.54 24.68
CA SER A 404 20.66 29.70 25.56
C SER A 404 21.36 30.89 24.88
N ASN A 405 22.07 30.66 23.77
CA ASN A 405 22.73 31.69 22.98
C ASN A 405 21.84 32.25 21.86
N ALA A 406 20.68 31.66 21.55
CA ALA A 406 19.75 32.21 20.56
C ALA A 406 19.23 33.58 21.03
N ILE A 407 18.96 34.47 20.08
CA ILE A 407 18.44 35.81 20.33
C ILE A 407 17.06 35.70 20.99
N LYS A 408 16.86 36.43 22.07
CA LYS A 408 15.54 36.54 22.71
C LYS A 408 14.78 37.73 22.16
N LEU A 409 13.45 37.70 22.26
CA LEU A 409 12.61 38.87 21.91
C LEU A 409 12.98 40.11 22.74
N GLU A 410 13.37 39.94 24.01
CA GLU A 410 13.87 41.02 24.88
C GLU A 410 15.23 41.59 24.44
N ASP A 411 15.95 40.90 23.56
CA ASP A 411 17.21 41.41 22.99
C ASP A 411 16.97 42.37 21.81
N ILE A 412 15.79 42.32 21.17
CA ILE A 412 15.45 42.98 19.88
C ILE A 412 14.18 43.84 19.93
N ASN A 413 13.64 44.10 21.11
CA ASN A 413 12.43 44.91 21.29
C ASN A 413 12.39 45.56 22.69
N LYS A 414 13.54 46.05 23.17
CA LYS A 414 13.67 46.56 24.55
C LYS A 414 12.81 47.78 24.83
N ASN A 415 12.54 48.59 23.81
CA ASN A 415 11.77 49.82 23.86
C ASN A 415 10.32 49.62 23.35
N SER A 416 9.87 48.36 23.16
CA SER A 416 8.55 48.04 22.58
C SER A 416 8.33 48.53 21.14
N VAL A 417 9.42 48.87 20.42
CA VAL A 417 9.44 49.15 18.99
C VAL A 417 10.57 48.31 18.37
N VAL A 418 10.33 47.70 17.21
CA VAL A 418 11.42 47.08 16.44
C VAL A 418 12.06 48.16 15.58
N ASP A 419 13.32 48.49 15.85
CA ASP A 419 14.07 49.54 15.17
C ASP A 419 15.39 49.06 14.54
N ILE A 420 16.17 50.00 14.03
CA ILE A 420 17.42 49.70 13.33
C ILE A 420 18.52 49.17 14.27
N ASP A 421 18.45 49.48 15.57
CA ASP A 421 19.39 48.98 16.58
C ASP A 421 19.08 47.51 16.90
N ASP A 422 17.81 47.12 16.88
CA ASP A 422 17.41 45.71 16.99
C ASP A 422 17.89 44.88 15.79
N MET A 423 17.80 45.45 14.57
CA MET A 423 18.40 44.85 13.37
C MET A 423 19.94 44.80 13.46
N ALA A 424 20.59 45.78 14.09
CA ALA A 424 22.03 45.80 14.29
C ALA A 424 22.50 44.78 15.35
N ILE A 425 21.72 44.53 16.41
CA ILE A 425 21.98 43.48 17.40
C ILE A 425 21.89 42.11 16.74
N ILE A 426 20.83 41.89 15.96
CA ILE A 426 20.65 40.73 15.10
C ILE A 426 21.85 40.51 14.20
N ALA A 427 22.25 41.54 13.44
CA ALA A 427 23.40 41.48 12.56
C ALA A 427 24.69 41.19 13.34
N SER A 428 24.95 41.86 14.47
CA SER A 428 26.21 41.69 15.22
C SER A 428 26.45 40.30 15.79
N LYS A 429 25.37 39.54 16.08
CA LYS A 429 25.46 38.19 16.68
C LYS A 429 25.67 37.11 15.62
N TYR A 430 25.11 37.30 14.43
CA TYR A 430 25.27 36.39 13.29
C TYR A 430 26.38 36.81 12.32
N ASN A 431 26.87 38.04 12.42
CA ASN A 431 27.97 38.58 11.64
C ASN A 431 29.24 38.62 12.52
N LYS A 432 29.80 37.43 12.81
CA LYS A 432 31.14 37.34 13.40
C LYS A 432 32.17 37.81 12.36
N LYS A 433 32.52 39.10 12.47
CA LYS A 433 33.70 39.83 11.95
C LYS A 433 34.26 39.45 10.56
N HIS A 434 34.37 40.51 9.75
CA HIS A 434 35.28 40.84 8.64
C HIS A 434 36.75 40.31 8.64
N SER A 435 37.16 39.41 9.54
CA SER A 435 38.52 38.85 9.61
C SER A 435 38.59 37.35 9.35
N ASP A 436 37.49 36.71 8.93
CA ASP A 436 37.46 35.29 8.54
C ASP A 436 37.59 35.18 7.01
N GLU A 437 38.55 34.40 6.51
CA GLU A 437 38.84 34.23 5.06
C GLU A 437 37.70 33.54 4.28
N ASN A 438 36.65 33.10 4.98
CA ASN A 438 35.44 32.49 4.41
C ASN A 438 34.24 33.46 4.36
N TRP A 439 34.48 34.77 4.37
CA TRP A 439 33.40 35.74 4.17
C TRP A 439 32.69 35.49 2.83
N ASN A 440 31.43 35.08 2.91
CA ASN A 440 30.55 34.98 1.76
C ASN A 440 29.87 36.34 1.54
N GLU A 441 30.23 37.03 0.46
CA GLU A 441 29.60 38.29 0.04
C GLU A 441 28.11 38.11 -0.32
N ASP A 442 27.65 36.88 -0.50
CA ASP A 442 26.24 36.53 -0.76
C ASP A 442 25.42 36.30 0.53
N PHE A 443 25.72 36.99 1.63
CA PHE A 443 24.92 36.91 2.87
C PHE A 443 23.53 37.55 2.65
N ASP A 444 22.64 36.75 2.05
CA ASP A 444 21.24 37.08 1.81
C ASP A 444 20.43 36.67 3.05
N LEU A 445 19.99 37.68 3.81
CA LEU A 445 19.09 37.54 4.97
C LEU A 445 17.84 36.70 4.67
N ASN A 446 17.48 36.49 3.40
CA ASN A 446 16.32 35.72 2.99
C ASN A 446 16.59 34.21 2.81
N LYS A 447 17.85 33.76 2.75
CA LYS A 447 18.18 32.37 2.36
C LYS A 447 18.39 31.42 3.53
N ASP A 448 18.88 31.93 4.68
CA ASP A 448 19.35 31.09 5.79
C ASP A 448 18.41 31.02 7.01
N SER A 449 17.20 31.58 6.95
CA SER A 449 16.12 31.37 7.96
C SER A 449 16.51 31.54 9.44
N ILE A 450 17.53 32.35 9.74
CA ILE A 450 18.07 32.49 11.09
C ILE A 450 17.62 33.78 11.79
N ILE A 451 17.00 34.70 11.06
CA ILE A 451 16.01 35.65 11.58
C ILE A 451 14.88 35.62 10.57
N ASP A 452 13.71 35.13 10.97
CA ASP A 452 12.53 35.29 10.13
C ASP A 452 12.30 36.81 10.08
N ILE A 453 12.57 37.48 8.96
CA ILE A 453 12.12 38.86 8.73
C ILE A 453 10.61 38.96 9.01
N LEU A 454 9.89 37.84 8.94
CA LEU A 454 8.53 37.70 9.46
C LEU A 454 8.38 38.03 10.95
N ASP A 455 9.30 37.67 11.84
CA ASP A 455 9.21 38.05 13.26
C ASP A 455 9.27 39.58 13.42
N LEU A 456 10.11 40.26 12.63
CA LEU A 456 10.18 41.73 12.58
C LEU A 456 8.92 42.33 11.93
N VAL A 457 8.40 41.73 10.86
CA VAL A 457 7.21 42.20 10.14
C VAL A 457 5.92 41.95 10.93
N ILE A 458 5.80 40.83 11.66
CA ILE A 458 4.64 40.51 12.52
C ILE A 458 4.60 41.48 13.70
N VAL A 459 5.74 41.75 14.35
CA VAL A 459 5.80 42.77 15.42
C VAL A 459 5.43 44.16 14.87
N SER A 460 5.84 44.51 13.65
CA SER A 460 5.45 45.78 13.01
C SER A 460 3.97 45.85 12.58
N LYS A 461 3.32 44.69 12.35
CA LYS A 461 1.92 44.60 11.89
C LYS A 461 0.91 44.32 13.01
N SER A 462 1.38 44.01 14.22
CA SER A 462 0.57 43.91 15.44
C SER A 462 0.41 45.26 16.17
N MET A 463 0.68 46.38 15.48
CA MET A 463 0.38 47.74 15.93
C MET A 463 -0.89 48.27 15.30
#